data_AF-A0A0K1PZT3-F1
#
_entry.id   AF-A0A0K1PZT3-F1
#
_cell.length_a   1.000
_cell.length_b   1.000
_cell.length_c   1.000
_cell.angle_alpha   90.00
_cell.angle_beta   90.00
_cell.angle_gamma   90.00
#
_symmetry.space_group_name_H-M   'P 1'
#
loop_
_entity.id
_entity.type
_entity.pdbx_description
1 polymer ?
#
loop_
_entity_poly.entity_id
_entity_poly.type
_entity_poly.pdbx_seq_one_letter_code
_entity_poly.pdbx_strand_id
1 'polypeptide(L)'
;MSATPSRIDNPLLTASSRVPAWAALMVATLLIAVRVAFFDLFDVDVRARSLLTPFGAAWWFCVALVVLAAVPRRIEVGAEGLRIGWLLPPRLVRYEEIVRAAPVGEHDVVLELSDGDSVRIHRSILGGEKPHVVLSRLWQALAAGPGGRLEEHERDLLARGGRSAQDWAEGLKSLGDRSRGYRGPLDEERLWAIVENPTVIGELRLAAAVACAPWLDEARRARLRAIAETTVDEKLRAGLEKLGKRDEEEAVDRQRALEAFEAADPS
;
A
#
# COMPACT_ATOMS: atom_id res chain seq x y z
N MET A 1 -26.50 22.68 20.02
CA MET A 1 -26.16 21.61 20.96
C MET A 1 -25.57 20.47 20.15
N SER A 2 -24.25 20.45 20.01
CA SER A 2 -23.54 19.48 19.16
C SER A 2 -23.22 18.26 20.00
N ALA A 3 -23.86 17.13 19.69
CA ALA A 3 -23.59 15.86 20.34
C ALA A 3 -22.16 15.42 20.01
N THR A 4 -21.32 15.33 21.03
CA THR A 4 -20.01 14.68 20.95
C THR A 4 -20.25 13.20 20.62
N PRO A 5 -19.74 12.65 19.50
CA PRO A 5 -19.89 11.24 19.21
C PRO A 5 -19.21 10.43 20.32
N SER A 6 -19.98 9.58 21.00
CA SER A 6 -19.46 8.69 22.03
C SER A 6 -18.48 7.71 21.40
N ARG A 7 -17.22 7.79 21.82
CA ARG A 7 -16.17 6.83 21.48
C ARG A 7 -16.58 5.46 22.03
N ILE A 8 -16.98 4.55 21.15
CA ILE A 8 -17.23 3.16 21.51
C ILE A 8 -15.86 2.50 21.62
N ASP A 9 -15.32 2.46 22.83
CA ASP A 9 -14.14 1.66 23.15
C ASP A 9 -14.57 0.18 23.10
N ASN A 10 -14.28 -0.50 21.99
CA ASN A 10 -14.61 -1.91 21.81
C ASN A 10 -13.36 -2.78 22.10
N PRO A 11 -13.25 -3.40 23.29
CA PRO A 11 -12.04 -4.11 23.71
C PRO A 11 -11.82 -5.47 23.02
N LEU A 12 -12.71 -5.88 22.11
CA LEU A 12 -12.69 -7.22 21.49
C LEU A 12 -12.29 -7.23 20.00
N LEU A 13 -11.94 -6.08 19.40
CA LEU A 13 -11.45 -6.00 18.01
C LEU A 13 -9.93 -5.73 17.90
N THR A 14 -9.19 -5.85 18.99
CA THR A 14 -7.72 -5.71 19.07
C THR A 14 -6.94 -6.95 18.60
N ALA A 15 -7.59 -7.91 17.95
CA ALA A 15 -6.92 -9.01 17.26
C ALA A 15 -6.59 -8.63 15.80
N SER A 16 -6.09 -7.41 15.57
CA SER A 16 -5.44 -7.07 14.30
C SER A 16 -4.01 -7.60 14.38
N SER A 17 -3.59 -8.34 13.36
CA SER A 17 -2.28 -8.97 13.24
C SER A 17 -1.17 -7.92 13.15
N ARG A 18 -0.81 -7.35 14.29
CA ARG A 18 0.36 -6.56 14.53
C ARG A 18 0.98 -7.16 15.77
N VAL A 19 2.28 -7.42 15.74
CA VAL A 19 3.05 -7.50 16.97
C VAL A 19 3.29 -6.03 17.32
N PRO A 20 2.48 -5.40 18.20
CA PRO A 20 2.72 -4.01 18.61
C PRO A 20 4.16 -3.88 19.11
N ALA A 21 4.72 -2.67 19.12
CA ALA A 21 6.10 -2.46 19.60
C ALA A 21 6.31 -3.07 21.01
N TRP A 22 5.28 -3.07 21.87
CA TRP A 22 5.28 -3.78 23.14
C TRP A 22 5.34 -5.30 23.01
N ALA A 23 4.76 -5.89 21.97
CA ALA A 23 4.86 -7.32 21.69
C ALA A 23 6.22 -7.69 21.10
N ALA A 24 6.88 -6.82 20.33
CA ALA A 24 8.29 -7.03 19.96
C ALA A 24 9.19 -6.93 21.19
N LEU A 25 8.87 -6.00 22.10
CA LEU A 25 9.52 -5.88 23.40
C LEU A 25 9.23 -7.11 24.26
N MET A 26 8.00 -7.61 24.32
CA MET A 26 7.63 -8.83 25.04
C MET A 26 8.26 -10.07 24.42
N VAL A 27 8.37 -10.15 23.10
CA VAL A 27 9.11 -11.23 22.42
C VAL A 27 10.59 -11.11 22.79
N ALA A 28 11.20 -9.94 22.73
CA ALA A 28 12.58 -9.75 23.17
C ALA A 28 12.77 -10.09 24.67
N THR A 29 11.86 -9.66 25.54
CA THR A 29 11.86 -9.95 26.98
C THR A 29 11.63 -11.43 27.26
N LEU A 30 10.71 -12.07 26.54
CA LEU A 30 10.45 -13.51 26.62
C LEU A 30 11.65 -14.30 26.12
N LEU A 31 12.28 -13.87 25.02
CA LEU A 31 13.51 -14.45 24.50
C LEU A 31 14.65 -14.30 25.54
N ILE A 32 14.79 -13.14 26.17
CA ILE A 32 15.74 -12.93 27.28
C ILE A 32 15.42 -13.88 28.44
N ALA A 33 14.15 -13.98 28.85
CA ALA A 33 13.71 -14.82 29.96
C ALA A 33 13.91 -16.32 29.67
N VAL A 34 13.58 -16.79 28.47
CA VAL A 34 13.82 -18.17 28.01
C VAL A 34 15.32 -18.47 28.01
N ARG A 35 16.16 -17.52 27.59
CA ARG A 35 17.62 -17.68 27.67
C ARG A 35 18.07 -17.80 29.12
N VAL A 36 17.62 -16.92 30.02
CA VAL A 36 17.99 -16.98 31.45
C VAL A 36 17.57 -18.32 32.05
N ALA A 37 16.32 -18.74 31.86
CA ALA A 37 15.81 -20.01 32.37
C ALA A 37 16.55 -21.24 31.79
N PHE A 38 16.93 -21.20 30.52
CA PHE A 38 17.74 -22.25 29.90
C PHE A 38 19.13 -22.34 30.54
N PHE A 39 19.80 -21.21 30.82
CA PHE A 39 21.10 -21.24 31.48
C PHE A 39 21.03 -21.75 32.93
N ASP A 40 19.98 -21.37 33.66
CA ASP A 40 19.76 -21.84 35.04
C ASP A 40 19.44 -23.35 35.11
N LEU A 41 18.72 -23.90 34.13
CA LEU A 41 18.35 -25.32 34.11
C LEU A 41 19.54 -26.26 33.83
N PHE A 42 20.57 -25.78 33.13
CA PHE A 42 21.70 -26.60 32.70
C PHE A 42 22.95 -26.46 33.58
N ASP A 43 22.85 -25.78 34.73
CA ASP A 43 23.93 -25.57 35.73
C ASP A 43 25.28 -25.22 35.08
N VAL A 44 25.20 -24.35 34.06
CA VAL A 44 26.38 -23.94 33.29
C VAL A 44 27.08 -22.86 34.10
N ASP A 45 28.20 -23.20 34.74
CA ASP A 45 29.01 -22.32 35.59
C ASP A 45 29.29 -20.97 34.92
N VAL A 46 28.52 -19.95 35.32
CA VAL A 46 28.37 -18.63 34.68
C VAL A 46 29.70 -17.84 34.65
N ARG A 47 30.67 -18.26 35.47
CA ARG A 47 32.02 -17.68 35.49
C ARG A 47 32.86 -18.04 34.26
N ALA A 48 32.45 -19.01 33.45
CA ALA A 48 33.16 -19.41 32.23
C ALA A 48 32.36 -19.12 30.94
N ARG A 49 32.65 -17.96 30.31
CA ARG A 49 32.48 -17.69 28.86
C ARG A 49 31.05 -17.59 28.27
N SER A 50 30.17 -16.76 28.82
CA SER A 50 28.84 -16.51 28.20
C SER A 50 28.80 -15.45 27.08
N LEU A 51 29.94 -14.84 26.71
CA LEU A 51 30.04 -13.88 25.60
C LEU A 51 30.76 -14.42 24.34
N LEU A 52 31.34 -15.61 24.38
CA LEU A 52 32.13 -16.18 23.26
C LEU A 52 31.62 -17.53 22.74
N THR A 53 30.55 -18.09 23.30
CA THR A 53 29.94 -19.28 22.71
C THR A 53 29.17 -18.89 21.43
N PRO A 54 29.35 -19.62 20.31
CA PRO A 54 28.71 -19.29 19.04
C PRO A 54 27.18 -19.21 19.15
N PHE A 55 26.58 -19.99 20.04
CA PHE A 55 25.15 -19.95 20.34
C PHE A 55 24.69 -18.64 20.99
N GLY A 56 25.50 -18.08 21.90
CA GLY A 56 25.19 -16.82 22.56
C GLY A 56 25.16 -15.64 21.58
N ALA A 57 26.10 -15.63 20.63
CA ALA A 57 26.18 -14.63 19.56
C ALA A 57 25.04 -14.80 18.53
N ALA A 58 24.74 -16.04 18.12
CA ALA A 58 23.65 -16.33 17.19
C ALA A 58 22.29 -15.83 17.74
N TRP A 59 22.05 -16.00 19.04
CA TRP A 59 20.83 -15.49 19.67
C TRP A 59 20.70 -13.96 19.62
N TRP A 60 21.76 -13.24 20.01
CA TRP A 60 21.77 -11.78 19.96
C TRP A 60 21.62 -11.27 18.53
N PHE A 61 22.22 -11.98 17.57
CA PHE A 61 22.02 -11.71 16.15
C PHE A 61 20.55 -11.87 15.75
N CYS A 62 19.88 -12.95 16.15
CA CYS A 62 18.44 -13.14 15.89
C CYS A 62 17.58 -12.03 16.51
N VAL A 63 17.81 -11.67 17.78
CA VAL A 63 17.07 -10.57 18.43
C VAL A 63 17.31 -9.25 17.71
N ALA A 64 18.57 -8.94 17.37
CA ALA A 64 18.90 -7.75 16.61
C ALA A 64 18.20 -7.75 15.25
N LEU A 65 18.17 -8.88 14.54
CA LEU A 65 17.50 -9.01 13.24
C LEU A 65 15.99 -8.79 13.35
N VAL A 66 15.34 -9.31 14.39
CA VAL A 66 13.90 -9.09 14.67
C VAL A 66 13.62 -7.63 14.96
N VAL A 67 14.41 -6.97 15.81
CA VAL A 67 14.26 -5.54 16.11
C VAL A 67 14.49 -4.69 14.85
N LEU A 68 15.55 -4.99 14.09
CA LEU A 68 15.90 -4.29 12.87
C LEU A 68 14.87 -4.52 11.74
N ALA A 69 14.13 -5.62 11.80
CA ALA A 69 13.02 -5.95 10.92
C ALA A 69 11.69 -5.27 11.32
N ALA A 70 11.52 -4.98 12.60
CA ALA A 70 10.33 -4.33 13.15
C ALA A 70 10.32 -2.80 12.98
N VAL A 71 11.46 -2.17 12.64
CA VAL A 71 11.52 -0.72 12.42
C VAL A 71 11.16 -0.39 10.96
N PRO A 72 10.12 0.43 10.70
CA PRO A 72 9.78 0.87 9.35
C PRO A 72 10.92 1.69 8.75
N ARG A 73 11.30 1.36 7.51
CA ARG A 73 12.52 1.91 6.89
C ARG A 73 12.26 2.96 5.84
N ARG A 74 11.09 2.94 5.20
CA ARG A 74 10.75 3.85 4.12
C ARG A 74 9.27 4.18 4.15
N ILE A 75 8.96 5.45 3.97
CA ILE A 75 7.61 5.93 3.74
C ILE A 75 7.63 6.64 2.39
N GLU A 76 6.81 6.15 1.49
CA GLU A 76 6.58 6.75 0.18
C GLU A 76 5.18 7.38 0.23
N VAL A 77 5.14 8.69 0.00
CA VAL A 77 3.88 9.43 -0.14
C VAL A 77 3.61 9.58 -1.63
N GLY A 78 2.43 9.17 -2.07
CA GLY A 78 2.01 9.47 -3.43
C GLY A 78 0.52 9.64 -3.56
N ALA A 79 0.02 9.55 -4.78
CA ALA A 79 -1.30 10.07 -5.09
C ALA A 79 -2.44 9.32 -4.38
N GLU A 80 -2.28 8.02 -4.10
CA GLU A 80 -3.32 7.13 -3.56
C GLU A 80 -3.31 7.02 -2.03
N GLY A 81 -2.16 7.34 -1.43
CA GLY A 81 -1.94 7.09 -0.02
C GLY A 81 -0.47 7.05 0.36
N LEU A 82 -0.23 6.37 1.47
CA LEU A 82 1.07 6.24 2.11
C LEU A 82 1.49 4.77 2.07
N ARG A 83 2.59 4.46 1.39
CA ARG A 83 3.18 3.11 1.46
C ARG A 83 4.25 3.10 2.52
N ILE A 84 4.05 2.21 3.48
CA ILE A 84 4.94 2.04 4.62
C ILE A 84 5.69 0.74 4.39
N GLY A 85 6.97 0.86 4.06
CA GLY A 85 7.88 -0.26 3.84
C GLY A 85 8.52 -0.72 5.15
N TRP A 86 8.25 -1.97 5.52
CA TRP A 86 8.88 -2.69 6.63
C TRP A 86 9.81 -3.75 6.05
N LEU A 87 10.44 -4.58 6.88
CA LEU A 87 11.12 -5.80 6.39
C LEU A 87 10.13 -6.89 5.94
N LEU A 88 8.83 -6.63 6.17
CA LEU A 88 7.66 -7.37 5.70
C LEU A 88 7.07 -6.72 4.44
N PRO A 89 6.11 -7.37 3.75
CA PRO A 89 5.42 -6.78 2.60
C PRO A 89 4.92 -5.37 2.93
N PRO A 90 5.14 -4.39 2.03
CA PRO A 90 4.77 -3.00 2.28
C PRO A 90 3.26 -2.88 2.45
N ARG A 91 2.82 -2.13 3.46
CA ARG A 91 1.40 -1.82 3.65
C ARG A 91 1.09 -0.48 3.00
N LEU A 92 0.11 -0.47 2.10
CA LEU A 92 -0.49 0.76 1.58
C LEU A 92 -1.60 1.20 2.54
N VAL A 93 -1.46 2.40 3.11
CA VAL A 93 -2.49 3.07 3.90
C VAL A 93 -3.15 4.09 2.98
N ARG A 94 -4.39 3.81 2.60
CA ARG A 94 -5.14 4.68 1.69
C ARG A 94 -5.60 5.95 2.40
N TYR A 95 -5.76 7.03 1.65
CA TYR A 95 -6.24 8.30 2.22
C TYR A 95 -7.63 8.19 2.86
N GLU A 96 -8.49 7.31 2.35
CA GLU A 96 -9.81 7.01 2.90
C GLU A 96 -9.77 6.29 4.25
N GLU A 97 -8.67 5.59 4.54
CA GLU A 97 -8.46 4.97 5.84
C GLU A 97 -8.05 6.00 6.88
N ILE A 98 -7.50 7.15 6.50
CA ILE A 98 -6.99 8.16 7.43
C ILE A 98 -8.13 9.04 7.93
N VAL A 99 -8.55 8.82 9.17
CA VAL A 99 -9.56 9.64 9.86
C VAL A 99 -8.95 10.93 10.39
N ARG A 100 -7.72 10.85 10.89
CA ARG A 100 -7.03 12.00 11.49
C ARG A 100 -5.54 11.93 11.24
N ALA A 101 -4.93 13.07 10.99
CA ALA A 101 -3.49 13.21 10.95
C ALA A 101 -3.07 14.39 11.84
N ALA A 102 -2.23 14.14 12.84
CA ALA A 102 -1.79 15.17 13.78
C ALA A 102 -0.29 15.06 14.07
N PRO A 103 0.41 16.19 14.27
CA PRO A 103 1.77 16.14 14.78
C PRO A 103 1.74 15.72 16.25
N VAL A 104 2.69 14.86 16.64
CA VAL A 104 2.91 14.47 18.04
C VAL A 104 4.33 14.87 18.42
N GLY A 105 4.45 15.93 19.22
CA GLY A 105 5.74 16.56 19.52
C GLY A 105 6.34 17.27 18.30
N GLU A 106 7.66 17.45 18.30
CA GLU A 106 8.38 18.18 17.25
C GLU A 106 8.76 17.31 16.04
N HIS A 107 8.67 15.99 16.18
CA HIS A 107 9.32 15.06 15.25
C HIS A 107 8.37 14.02 14.66
N ASP A 108 7.21 13.77 15.27
CA ASP A 108 6.38 12.66 14.85
C ASP A 108 5.07 13.13 14.24
N VAL A 109 4.55 12.34 13.31
CA VAL A 109 3.18 12.45 12.80
C VAL A 109 2.46 11.17 13.20
N VAL A 110 1.27 11.31 13.80
CA VAL A 110 0.39 10.17 14.06
C VAL A 110 -0.81 10.27 13.13
N LEU A 111 -1.04 9.18 12.42
CA LEU A 111 -2.23 8.96 11.59
C LEU A 111 -3.16 8.03 12.36
N GLU A 112 -4.38 8.47 12.63
CA GLU A 112 -5.45 7.62 13.15
C GLU A 112 -6.26 7.11 11.96
N LEU A 113 -6.42 5.80 11.90
CA LEU A 113 -7.11 5.09 10.83
C LEU A 113 -8.56 4.78 11.21
N SER A 114 -9.38 4.46 10.22
CA SER A 114 -10.82 4.18 10.36
C SER A 114 -11.12 2.87 11.08
N ASP A 115 -10.18 1.93 11.06
CA ASP A 115 -10.19 0.70 11.86
C ASP A 115 -9.85 0.93 13.35
N GLY A 116 -9.54 2.17 13.73
CA GLY A 116 -9.08 2.53 15.07
C GLY A 116 -7.57 2.33 15.27
N ASP A 117 -6.84 1.83 14.27
CA ASP A 117 -5.40 1.69 14.33
C ASP A 117 -4.74 3.08 14.28
N SER A 118 -3.56 3.19 14.89
CA SER A 118 -2.71 4.38 14.73
C SER A 118 -1.39 4.01 14.07
N VAL A 119 -0.93 4.84 13.14
CA VAL A 119 0.39 4.76 12.52
C VAL A 119 1.20 5.96 12.98
N ARG A 120 2.26 5.71 13.75
CA ARG A 120 3.23 6.74 14.13
C ARG A 120 4.38 6.74 13.13
N ILE A 121 4.62 7.91 12.54
CA ILE A 121 5.68 8.17 11.59
C ILE A 121 6.72 9.05 12.27
N HIS A 122 7.92 8.52 12.46
CA HIS A 122 9.05 9.27 13.01
C HIS A 122 9.75 10.11 11.94
N ARG A 123 10.29 11.28 12.34
CA ARG A 123 11.04 12.20 11.46
C ARG A 123 12.18 11.52 10.69
N SER A 124 12.85 10.54 11.29
CA SER A 124 13.94 9.81 10.65
C SER A 124 13.50 9.12 9.35
N ILE A 125 12.22 8.75 9.26
CA ILE A 125 11.63 8.08 8.09
C ILE A 125 11.12 9.10 7.06
N LEU A 126 10.83 10.33 7.49
CA LEU A 126 10.37 11.44 6.63
C LEU A 126 11.52 12.07 5.80
N GLY A 127 12.69 11.44 5.69
CA GLY A 127 13.82 11.98 4.96
C GLY A 127 14.34 13.32 5.51
N GLY A 128 14.11 13.59 6.80
CA GLY A 128 14.49 14.84 7.45
C GLY A 128 13.52 16.01 7.25
N GLU A 129 12.44 15.83 6.46
CA GLU A 129 11.38 16.81 6.33
C GLU A 129 10.71 17.10 7.68
N LYS A 130 10.23 18.34 7.86
CA LYS A 130 9.53 18.73 9.08
C LYS A 130 8.10 18.16 9.06
N PRO A 131 7.56 17.65 10.19
CA PRO A 131 6.22 17.04 10.26
C PRO A 131 5.09 17.86 9.61
N HIS A 132 5.11 19.19 9.77
CA HIS A 132 4.09 20.07 9.20
C HIS A 132 4.13 20.14 7.67
N VAL A 133 5.29 19.95 7.03
CA VAL A 133 5.39 19.95 5.55
C VAL A 133 4.70 18.70 5.00
N VAL A 134 4.95 17.55 5.62
CA VAL A 134 4.33 16.27 5.27
C VAL A 134 2.83 16.33 5.50
N LEU A 135 2.39 16.85 6.65
CA LEU A 135 0.96 17.06 6.93
C LEU A 135 0.30 18.00 5.92
N SER A 136 0.94 19.11 5.55
CA SER A 136 0.39 20.01 4.53
C SER A 136 0.22 19.32 3.18
N ARG A 137 1.19 18.50 2.75
CA ARG A 137 1.07 17.71 1.50
C ARG A 137 -0.05 16.67 1.60
N LEU A 138 -0.13 15.98 2.74
CA LEU A 138 -1.19 15.02 3.02
C LEU A 138 -2.57 15.68 2.96
N TRP A 139 -2.74 16.84 3.60
CA TRP A 139 -3.99 17.59 3.57
C TRP A 139 -4.31 18.18 2.21
N GLN A 140 -3.31 18.59 1.43
CA GLN A 140 -3.51 19.01 0.04
C GLN A 140 -4.01 17.84 -0.82
N ALA A 141 -3.44 16.64 -0.66
CA ALA A 141 -3.91 15.44 -1.35
C ALA A 141 -5.34 15.07 -0.93
N LEU A 142 -5.65 15.13 0.37
CA LEU A 142 -7.00 14.90 0.90
C LEU A 142 -8.02 15.95 0.46
N ALA A 143 -7.61 17.22 0.36
CA ALA A 143 -8.47 18.34 -0.02
C ALA A 143 -8.72 18.39 -1.53
N ALA A 144 -7.77 17.91 -2.35
CA ALA A 144 -8.04 17.61 -3.76
C ALA A 144 -9.20 16.61 -3.90
N GLY A 145 -9.46 15.84 -2.85
CA GLY A 145 -10.73 15.20 -2.57
C GLY A 145 -11.03 14.00 -3.45
N PRO A 146 -12.03 13.19 -3.09
CA PRO A 146 -12.56 12.11 -3.92
C PRO A 146 -13.42 12.66 -5.06
N GLY A 147 -12.92 13.69 -5.77
CA GLY A 147 -13.61 14.41 -6.85
C GLY A 147 -14.03 13.53 -8.03
N GLY A 148 -13.72 12.23 -8.00
CA GLY A 148 -14.23 11.24 -8.93
C GLY A 148 -14.57 9.93 -8.24
N ARG A 149 -15.47 9.93 -7.23
CA ARG A 149 -16.11 8.67 -6.84
C ARG A 149 -16.68 8.03 -8.11
N LEU A 150 -16.25 6.80 -8.36
CA LEU A 150 -16.81 5.98 -9.42
C LEU A 150 -18.29 5.77 -9.12
N GLU A 151 -19.16 5.98 -10.11
CA GLU A 151 -20.54 5.54 -9.99
C GLU A 151 -20.59 4.01 -9.90
N GLU A 152 -21.63 3.46 -9.27
CA GLU A 152 -21.77 2.01 -9.09
C GLU A 152 -21.76 1.28 -10.44
N HIS A 153 -22.46 1.82 -11.44
CA HIS A 153 -22.46 1.26 -12.79
C HIS A 153 -21.07 1.22 -13.44
N GLU A 154 -20.27 2.28 -13.27
CA GLU A 154 -18.90 2.35 -13.81
C GLU A 154 -17.99 1.32 -13.13
N ARG A 155 -18.19 1.10 -11.83
CA ARG A 155 -17.50 0.07 -11.06
C ARG A 155 -17.81 -1.30 -11.61
N ASP A 156 -19.08 -1.60 -11.85
CA ASP A 156 -19.50 -2.90 -12.35
C ASP A 156 -18.97 -3.19 -13.76
N LEU A 157 -18.90 -2.16 -14.61
CA LEU A 157 -18.32 -2.30 -15.95
C LEU A 157 -16.83 -2.65 -15.92
N LEU A 158 -16.08 -2.01 -15.03
CA LEU A 158 -14.63 -2.17 -14.91
C LEU A 158 -14.21 -3.36 -14.05
N ALA A 159 -15.02 -3.76 -13.05
CA ALA A 159 -14.70 -4.83 -12.13
C ALA A 159 -14.60 -6.20 -12.83
N ARG A 160 -13.68 -7.06 -12.39
CA ARG A 160 -13.49 -8.40 -12.98
C ARG A 160 -14.75 -9.27 -12.89
N GLY A 161 -15.48 -9.23 -11.78
CA GLY A 161 -16.79 -9.89 -11.64
C GLY A 161 -16.76 -11.41 -11.84
N GLY A 162 -15.67 -12.08 -11.45
CA GLY A 162 -15.50 -13.53 -11.60
C GLY A 162 -15.07 -14.00 -12.99
N ARG A 163 -14.90 -13.08 -13.96
CA ARG A 163 -14.38 -13.40 -15.29
C ARG A 163 -12.93 -13.88 -15.23
N SER A 164 -12.51 -14.70 -16.20
CA SER A 164 -11.08 -14.99 -16.37
C SER A 164 -10.31 -13.69 -16.70
N ALA A 165 -9.02 -13.65 -16.43
CA ALA A 165 -8.21 -12.45 -16.72
C ALA A 165 -8.25 -12.09 -18.22
N GLN A 166 -8.28 -13.10 -19.10
CA GLN A 166 -8.38 -12.91 -20.54
C GLN A 166 -9.75 -12.36 -20.95
N ASP A 167 -10.85 -12.99 -20.52
CA ASP A 167 -12.21 -12.54 -20.86
C ASP A 167 -12.49 -11.13 -20.33
N TRP A 168 -11.95 -10.82 -19.16
CA TRP A 168 -12.03 -9.49 -18.58
C TRP A 168 -11.30 -8.46 -19.44
N ALA A 169 -10.06 -8.74 -19.84
CA ALA A 169 -9.28 -7.84 -20.68
C ALA A 169 -9.91 -7.62 -22.06
N GLU A 170 -10.44 -8.67 -22.68
CA GLU A 170 -11.18 -8.58 -23.94
C GLU A 170 -12.47 -7.75 -23.76
N GLY A 171 -13.18 -7.95 -22.65
CA GLY A 171 -14.33 -7.14 -22.25
C GLY A 171 -13.99 -5.65 -22.12
N LEU A 172 -12.87 -5.31 -21.47
CA LEU A 172 -12.40 -3.92 -21.32
C LEU A 172 -11.99 -3.30 -22.66
N LYS A 173 -11.33 -4.05 -23.55
CA LYS A 173 -11.03 -3.56 -24.90
C LYS A 173 -12.30 -3.25 -25.69
N SER A 174 -13.28 -4.15 -25.63
CA SER A 174 -14.59 -3.94 -26.28
C SER A 174 -15.33 -2.73 -25.72
N LEU A 175 -15.14 -2.41 -24.43
CA LEU A 175 -15.69 -1.23 -23.79
C LEU A 175 -15.11 0.04 -24.43
N GLY A 176 -13.79 0.05 -24.66
CA GLY A 176 -13.11 1.13 -25.37
C GLY A 176 -13.55 1.25 -26.83
N ASP A 177 -13.63 0.14 -27.56
CA ASP A 177 -14.04 0.20 -28.97
C ASP A 177 -15.48 0.71 -29.16
N ARG A 178 -16.40 0.34 -28.25
CA ARG A 178 -17.81 0.77 -28.30
C ARG A 178 -18.01 2.26 -28.05
N SER A 179 -17.11 2.92 -27.31
CA SER A 179 -17.27 4.36 -27.06
C SER A 179 -16.85 5.24 -28.23
N ARG A 180 -16.32 4.67 -29.33
CA ARG A 180 -16.27 5.35 -30.63
C ARG A 180 -17.66 5.50 -31.27
N GLY A 181 -18.66 4.73 -30.82
CA GLY A 181 -20.06 4.89 -31.19
C GLY A 181 -20.77 5.94 -30.33
N TYR A 182 -21.87 6.51 -30.84
CA TYR A 182 -22.59 7.64 -30.23
C TYR A 182 -23.13 7.40 -28.79
N ARG A 183 -23.08 6.17 -28.25
CA ARG A 183 -23.61 5.81 -26.92
C ARG A 183 -22.86 4.64 -26.26
N GLY A 184 -21.55 4.77 -26.08
CA GLY A 184 -20.84 3.90 -25.12
C GLY A 184 -21.27 4.20 -23.68
N PRO A 185 -21.24 3.23 -22.76
CA PRO A 185 -21.57 3.47 -21.35
C PRO A 185 -20.50 4.30 -20.60
N LEU A 186 -19.28 4.37 -21.14
CA LEU A 186 -18.19 5.23 -20.68
C LEU A 186 -17.54 5.87 -21.91
N ASP A 187 -17.36 7.19 -21.92
CA ASP A 187 -16.59 7.89 -22.94
C ASP A 187 -15.08 7.86 -22.64
N GLU A 188 -14.28 8.29 -23.62
CA GLU A 188 -12.82 8.29 -23.48
C GLU A 188 -12.36 9.20 -22.34
N GLU A 189 -12.90 10.42 -22.27
CA GLU A 189 -12.57 11.41 -21.25
C GLU A 189 -12.84 10.88 -19.84
N ARG A 190 -13.95 10.17 -19.65
CA ARG A 190 -14.30 9.56 -18.37
C ARG A 190 -13.35 8.43 -18.01
N LEU A 191 -12.97 7.56 -18.95
CA LEU A 191 -11.98 6.53 -18.68
C LEU A 191 -10.64 7.14 -18.25
N TRP A 192 -10.18 8.21 -18.92
CA TRP A 192 -8.99 8.95 -18.49
C TRP A 192 -9.12 9.56 -17.10
N ALA A 193 -10.27 10.16 -16.79
CA ALA A 193 -10.53 10.69 -15.45
C ALA A 193 -10.42 9.60 -14.38
N ILE A 194 -10.83 8.37 -14.69
CA ILE A 194 -10.70 7.21 -13.78
C ILE A 194 -9.23 6.80 -13.62
N VAL A 195 -8.47 6.70 -14.72
CA VAL A 195 -7.03 6.35 -14.68
C VAL A 195 -6.23 7.35 -13.84
N GLU A 196 -6.55 8.63 -13.98
CA GLU A 196 -5.87 9.73 -13.28
C GLU A 196 -6.30 9.91 -11.84
N ASN A 197 -7.51 9.46 -11.49
CA ASN A 197 -8.02 9.66 -10.15
C ASN A 197 -7.37 8.67 -9.18
N PRO A 198 -6.50 9.14 -8.26
CA PRO A 198 -5.81 8.25 -7.36
C PRO A 198 -6.70 7.75 -6.21
N THR A 199 -7.91 8.27 -6.05
CA THR A 199 -8.86 7.74 -5.06
C THR A 199 -9.60 6.50 -5.55
N VAL A 200 -9.44 6.13 -6.83
CA VAL A 200 -10.02 4.90 -7.38
C VAL A 200 -9.10 3.72 -7.06
N ILE A 201 -9.70 2.57 -6.71
CA ILE A 201 -8.97 1.32 -6.46
C ILE A 201 -8.06 1.01 -7.66
N GLY A 202 -6.79 0.65 -7.39
CA GLY A 202 -5.78 0.42 -8.43
C GLY A 202 -6.23 -0.56 -9.52
N GLU A 203 -6.92 -1.65 -9.19
CA GLU A 203 -7.48 -2.58 -10.17
C GLU A 203 -8.40 -1.89 -11.19
N LEU A 204 -9.30 -1.02 -10.72
CA LEU A 204 -10.24 -0.29 -11.58
C LEU A 204 -9.53 0.79 -12.41
N ARG A 205 -8.48 1.42 -11.87
CA ARG A 205 -7.62 2.35 -12.63
C ARG A 205 -6.88 1.63 -13.75
N LEU A 206 -6.32 0.47 -13.45
CA LEU A 206 -5.67 -0.38 -14.46
C LEU A 206 -6.69 -0.84 -15.51
N ALA A 207 -7.89 -1.25 -15.08
CA ALA A 207 -8.97 -1.65 -15.98
C ALA A 207 -9.36 -0.53 -16.95
N ALA A 208 -9.52 0.70 -16.43
CA ALA A 208 -9.77 1.87 -17.25
C ALA A 208 -8.62 2.16 -18.22
N ALA A 209 -7.36 2.00 -17.78
CA ALA A 209 -6.19 2.17 -18.64
C ALA A 209 -6.14 1.12 -19.77
N VAL A 210 -6.52 -0.12 -19.48
CA VAL A 210 -6.65 -1.19 -20.48
C VAL A 210 -7.79 -0.87 -21.46
N ALA A 211 -8.91 -0.36 -20.98
CA ALA A 211 -10.01 0.11 -21.83
C ALA A 211 -9.59 1.29 -22.72
N CYS A 212 -8.64 2.12 -22.26
CA CYS A 212 -8.06 3.20 -23.07
C CYS A 212 -7.11 2.73 -24.18
N ALA A 213 -6.71 1.46 -24.20
CA ALA A 213 -5.70 0.95 -25.11
C ALA A 213 -5.95 1.28 -26.61
N PRO A 214 -7.19 1.21 -27.13
CA PRO A 214 -7.48 1.54 -28.53
C PRO A 214 -7.19 3.00 -28.93
N TRP A 215 -6.99 3.91 -27.98
CA TRP A 215 -6.68 5.32 -28.23
C TRP A 215 -5.26 5.73 -27.87
N LEU A 216 -4.40 4.80 -27.44
CA LEU A 216 -3.04 5.14 -27.01
C LEU A 216 -2.16 5.57 -28.19
N ASP A 217 -2.03 6.88 -28.36
CA ASP A 217 -0.97 7.52 -29.13
C ASP A 217 0.27 7.79 -28.26
N GLU A 218 1.33 8.36 -28.84
CA GLU A 218 2.57 8.64 -28.10
C GLU A 218 2.34 9.62 -26.92
N ALA A 219 1.47 10.61 -27.10
CA ALA A 219 1.18 11.61 -26.06
C ALA A 219 0.45 10.97 -24.87
N ARG A 220 -0.56 10.15 -25.13
CA ARG A 220 -1.29 9.38 -24.12
C ARG A 220 -0.42 8.32 -23.46
N ARG A 221 0.49 7.67 -24.18
CA ARG A 221 1.50 6.78 -23.58
C ARG A 221 2.46 7.52 -22.65
N ALA A 222 2.92 8.72 -23.04
CA ALA A 222 3.71 9.57 -22.16
C ALA A 222 2.92 9.98 -20.89
N ARG A 223 1.62 10.27 -21.03
CA ARG A 223 0.71 10.54 -19.91
C ARG A 223 0.61 9.36 -18.95
N LEU A 224 0.43 8.12 -19.44
CA LEU A 224 0.43 6.91 -18.60
C LEU A 224 1.75 6.73 -17.83
N ARG A 225 2.90 6.98 -18.48
CA ARG A 225 4.22 6.90 -17.82
C ARG A 225 4.32 7.90 -16.66
N ALA A 226 3.88 9.15 -16.87
CA ALA A 226 3.87 10.16 -15.80
C ALA A 226 2.95 9.77 -14.62
N ILE A 227 1.79 9.16 -14.90
CA ILE A 227 0.90 8.65 -13.85
C ILE A 227 1.59 7.50 -13.10
N ALA A 228 2.26 6.59 -13.82
CA ALA A 228 2.97 5.47 -13.21
C ALA A 228 4.11 5.95 -12.29
N GLU A 229 4.86 6.98 -12.68
CA GLU A 229 5.95 7.56 -11.87
C GLU A 229 5.46 8.11 -10.51
N THR A 230 4.21 8.56 -10.43
CA THR A 230 3.60 9.10 -9.20
C THR A 230 2.75 8.07 -8.45
N THR A 231 2.61 6.88 -9.01
CA THR A 231 1.82 5.76 -8.45
C THR A 231 2.65 4.99 -7.43
N VAL A 232 2.08 4.82 -6.24
CA VAL A 232 2.75 4.16 -5.12
C VAL A 232 2.50 2.65 -5.12
N ASP A 233 1.32 2.22 -5.58
CA ASP A 233 1.01 0.81 -5.76
C ASP A 233 1.92 0.24 -6.86
N GLU A 234 2.82 -0.65 -6.45
CA GLU A 234 3.83 -1.22 -7.33
C GLU A 234 3.24 -2.06 -8.46
N LYS A 235 2.11 -2.73 -8.21
CA LYS A 235 1.42 -3.54 -9.21
C LYS A 235 0.75 -2.62 -10.25
N LEU A 236 0.04 -1.59 -9.79
CA LEU A 236 -0.57 -0.62 -10.68
C LEU A 236 0.49 0.11 -11.50
N ARG A 237 1.56 0.58 -10.87
CA ARG A 237 2.69 1.23 -11.54
C ARG A 237 3.27 0.36 -12.64
N ALA A 238 3.58 -0.91 -12.35
CA ALA A 238 4.11 -1.84 -13.36
C ALA A 238 3.12 -2.04 -14.53
N GLY A 239 1.82 -2.15 -14.23
CA GLY A 239 0.76 -2.25 -15.24
C GLY A 239 0.67 -1.01 -16.14
N LEU A 240 0.69 0.19 -15.54
CA LEU A 240 0.65 1.46 -16.27
C LEU A 240 1.93 1.71 -17.09
N GLU A 241 3.11 1.42 -16.54
CA GLU A 241 4.37 1.49 -17.28
C GLU A 241 4.35 0.60 -18.51
N LYS A 242 3.82 -0.61 -18.35
CA LYS A 242 3.71 -1.58 -19.44
C LYS A 242 2.75 -1.14 -20.54
N LEU A 243 1.60 -0.55 -20.18
CA LEU A 243 0.69 0.07 -21.15
C LEU A 243 1.27 1.34 -21.80
N GLY A 244 2.13 2.06 -21.07
CA GLY A 244 2.82 3.26 -21.56
C GLY A 244 4.02 2.99 -22.45
N LYS A 245 4.51 1.75 -22.54
CA LYS A 245 5.55 1.35 -23.49
C LYS A 245 4.96 1.17 -24.88
N ARG A 246 5.74 1.54 -25.90
CA ARG A 246 5.39 1.41 -27.30
C ARG A 246 6.04 0.15 -27.82
N ASP A 247 5.31 -0.96 -27.86
CA ASP A 247 5.82 -2.20 -28.44
C ASP A 247 4.94 -2.68 -29.58
N GLU A 248 5.57 -2.86 -30.75
CA GLU A 248 5.02 -3.54 -31.94
C GLU A 248 4.74 -5.05 -31.67
N GLU A 249 5.03 -5.52 -30.45
CA GLU A 249 4.81 -6.86 -29.88
C GLU A 249 3.55 -6.92 -28.98
N GLU A 250 2.55 -6.09 -29.31
CA GLU A 250 1.49 -5.57 -28.43
C GLU A 250 0.46 -6.59 -27.88
N ALA A 251 0.51 -7.86 -28.31
CA ALA A 251 -0.47 -8.88 -27.92
C ALA A 251 0.01 -9.77 -26.75
N VAL A 252 1.24 -10.27 -26.81
CA VAL A 252 1.77 -11.25 -25.84
C VAL A 252 2.06 -10.61 -24.50
N ASP A 253 2.59 -9.38 -24.52
CA ASP A 253 2.97 -8.72 -23.29
C ASP A 253 1.76 -8.25 -22.49
N ARG A 254 0.67 -7.82 -23.11
CA ARG A 254 -0.54 -7.41 -22.36
C ARG A 254 -1.10 -8.53 -21.50
N GLN A 255 -1.12 -9.75 -22.01
CA GLN A 255 -1.57 -10.93 -21.27
C GLN A 255 -0.66 -11.22 -20.06
N ARG A 256 0.66 -11.18 -20.28
CA ARG A 256 1.63 -11.30 -19.17
C ARG A 256 1.49 -10.22 -18.09
N ALA A 257 0.98 -9.02 -18.42
CA ALA A 257 0.78 -7.96 -17.43
C ALA A 257 -0.31 -8.32 -16.41
N LEU A 258 -1.40 -8.89 -16.91
CA LEU A 258 -2.54 -9.33 -16.10
C LEU A 258 -2.19 -10.58 -15.30
N GLU A 259 -1.51 -11.53 -15.94
CA GLU A 259 -1.00 -12.74 -15.26
C GLU A 259 0.00 -12.38 -14.14
N ALA A 260 0.86 -11.36 -14.35
CA ALA A 260 1.76 -10.89 -13.30
C ALA A 260 1.03 -10.21 -12.14
N PHE A 261 -0.08 -9.51 -12.40
CA PHE A 261 -0.94 -8.94 -11.35
C PHE A 261 -1.58 -10.06 -10.51
N GLU A 262 -2.04 -11.12 -11.17
CA GLU A 262 -2.71 -12.28 -10.58
C GLU A 262 -1.76 -13.20 -9.80
N ALA A 263 -0.58 -13.51 -10.34
CA ALA A 263 0.42 -14.34 -9.65
C ALA A 263 0.92 -13.73 -8.33
N ALA A 264 0.78 -12.42 -8.18
CA ALA A 264 1.17 -11.68 -6.98
C ALA A 264 0.04 -11.57 -5.94
N ASP A 265 -1.13 -12.18 -6.18
CA ASP A 265 -2.25 -12.20 -5.24
C ASP A 265 -2.79 -13.64 -5.07
N PRO A 266 -2.05 -14.52 -4.36
CA PRO A 266 -2.59 -15.79 -3.96
C PRO A 266 -3.61 -15.52 -2.84
N SER A 267 -4.88 -15.46 -3.21
CA SER A 267 -6.02 -15.44 -2.28
C SER A 267 -5.83 -16.42 -1.12
#